data_AF-A0A5J4UKI2-F1
#
_entry.id   AF-A0A5J4UKI2-F1
#
_cell.length_a   1.000
_cell.length_b   1.000
_cell.length_c   1.000
_cell.angle_alpha   90.00
_cell.angle_beta   90.00
_cell.angle_gamma   90.00
#
_symmetry.space_group_name_H-M   'P 1'
#
loop_
_entity.id
_entity.type
_entity.pdbx_description
1 polymer ?
#
loop_
_entity_poly.entity_id
_entity_poly.type
_entity_poly.pdbx_seq_one_letter_code
_entity_poly.pdbx_strand_id
1 'polypeptide(L)'
;MKVKLADFGFARKLQEGRDFTKFYGGTLQYQAPELHQSQNPSLQIAENKKEQDKEKKQQEEQEQEQGKKQEKESEKESEKEQEKEQEQQLQKEQKQEKKQYQELEKEQEKEQVKEQEKEQQNEQEKEKDKNIKNKQKPKQTIASDIWAFGIIIYELLEHHHPFIQADENIHDLLTFEILRRIVEKEPNKLSPNRSDSLRALLKRMLVKDPSKRISAEEILEWPEIKAIIMKPDEEQKQDKDEDI
;
A
#
# COMPACT_ATOMS: atom_id res chain seq x y z
N MET A 1 -23.90 27.23 28.48
CA MET A 1 -22.53 26.67 28.60
C MET A 1 -21.73 27.01 27.34
N LYS A 2 -20.52 27.56 27.44
CA LYS A 2 -19.67 27.92 26.29
C LYS A 2 -18.52 26.92 26.16
N VAL A 3 -18.36 26.31 24.99
CA VAL A 3 -17.24 25.40 24.68
C VAL A 3 -16.11 26.18 24.00
N LYS A 4 -14.85 25.87 24.34
CA LYS A 4 -13.66 26.51 23.76
C LYS A 4 -12.69 25.44 23.26
N LEU A 5 -12.08 25.68 22.09
CA LEU A 5 -10.99 24.86 21.59
C LEU A 5 -9.69 25.16 22.35
N ALA A 6 -8.87 24.14 22.55
CA ALA A 6 -7.57 24.20 23.22
C ALA A 6 -6.57 23.26 22.53
N ASP A 7 -5.32 23.29 22.99
CA ASP A 7 -4.21 22.47 22.47
C ASP A 7 -3.88 22.70 20.97
N PHE A 8 -3.28 23.86 20.71
CA PHE A 8 -2.82 24.24 19.36
C PHE A 8 -1.37 23.76 19.07
N GLY A 9 -0.84 22.76 19.80
CA GLY A 9 0.56 22.30 19.64
C GLY A 9 0.89 21.78 18.23
N PHE A 10 -0.12 21.23 17.54
CA PHE A 10 -0.02 20.79 16.15
C PHE A 10 -0.60 21.78 15.13
N ALA A 11 -1.15 22.91 15.56
CA ALA A 11 -1.73 23.90 14.65
C ALA A 11 -0.66 24.48 13.71
N ARG A 12 -1.07 24.82 12.49
CA ARG A 12 -0.17 25.35 11.45
C ARG A 12 -0.80 26.54 10.77
N LYS A 13 0.02 27.56 10.50
CA LYS A 13 -0.34 28.65 9.59
C LYS A 13 -0.03 28.22 8.16
N LEU A 14 -1.02 28.25 7.29
CA LEU A 14 -0.83 27.99 5.87
C LEU A 14 -0.02 29.12 5.23
N GLN A 15 0.83 28.77 4.25
CA GLN A 15 1.51 29.79 3.44
C GLN A 15 0.49 30.41 2.47
N GLU A 16 0.68 31.69 2.16
CA GLU A 16 -0.19 32.43 1.25
C GLU A 16 -0.28 31.72 -0.12
N GLY A 17 -1.51 31.52 -0.60
CA GLY A 17 -1.77 30.75 -1.82
C GLY A 17 -1.65 29.23 -1.69
N ARG A 18 -1.40 28.67 -0.49
CA ARG A 18 -1.46 27.23 -0.24
C ARG A 18 -2.63 26.87 0.67
N ASP A 19 -3.38 25.87 0.27
CA ASP A 19 -4.52 25.27 0.97
C ASP A 19 -4.15 24.01 1.78
N PHE A 20 -2.86 23.64 1.79
CA PHE A 20 -2.35 22.45 2.49
C PHE A 20 -0.98 22.62 3.16
N THR A 21 -0.70 21.71 4.11
CA THR A 21 0.62 21.49 4.71
C THR A 21 1.09 20.03 4.54
N LYS A 22 2.40 19.82 4.50
CA LYS A 22 3.04 18.48 4.38
C LYS A 22 3.32 17.84 5.74
N PHE A 23 3.24 18.62 6.81
CA PHE A 23 3.30 18.11 8.17
C PHE A 23 1.90 17.63 8.55
N TYR A 24 1.80 16.40 9.05
CA TYR A 24 0.56 15.86 9.59
C TYR A 24 0.91 15.12 10.89
N GLY A 25 0.07 15.28 11.89
CA GLY A 25 0.26 14.75 13.25
C GLY A 25 -1.06 14.77 13.99
N GLY A 26 -1.04 14.40 15.27
CA GLY A 26 -2.23 14.30 16.10
C GLY A 26 -2.72 12.87 16.26
N THR A 27 -3.97 12.73 16.70
CA THR A 27 -4.53 11.46 17.14
C THR A 27 -5.05 10.65 15.95
N LEU A 28 -4.41 9.51 15.68
CA LEU A 28 -4.56 8.75 14.43
C LEU A 28 -6.01 8.35 14.11
N GLN A 29 -6.84 8.01 15.10
CA GLN A 29 -8.23 7.63 14.83
C GLN A 29 -9.11 8.78 14.31
N TYR A 30 -8.72 10.04 14.57
CA TYR A 30 -9.45 11.22 14.08
C TYR A 30 -8.89 11.73 12.75
N GLN A 31 -7.84 11.10 12.21
CA GLN A 31 -7.20 11.56 10.98
C GLN A 31 -8.07 11.28 9.75
N ALA A 32 -8.05 12.24 8.84
CA ALA A 32 -8.80 12.19 7.60
C ALA A 32 -8.13 11.25 6.58
N PRO A 33 -8.91 10.60 5.70
CA PRO A 33 -8.40 9.55 4.80
C PRO A 33 -7.31 10.06 3.84
N GLU A 34 -7.33 11.33 3.44
CA GLU A 34 -6.31 11.94 2.59
C GLU A 34 -4.89 11.93 3.20
N LEU A 35 -4.77 11.78 4.52
CA LEU A 35 -3.48 11.66 5.21
C LEU A 35 -2.87 10.26 5.09
N HIS A 36 -3.65 9.27 4.65
CA HIS A 36 -3.28 7.84 4.66
C HIS A 36 -3.24 7.19 3.27
N GLN A 37 -3.59 7.91 2.21
CA GLN A 37 -3.68 7.35 0.85
C GLN A 37 -2.34 6.77 0.34
N SER A 38 -1.19 7.24 0.85
CA SER A 38 0.13 6.71 0.49
C SER A 38 0.54 5.43 1.24
N GLN A 39 -0.26 4.97 2.22
CA GLN A 39 0.04 3.84 3.12
C GLN A 39 -0.79 2.58 2.78
N ASN A 40 -1.50 2.55 1.65
CA ASN A 40 -2.31 1.40 1.22
C ASN A 40 -1.42 0.21 0.78
N PRO A 41 -1.36 -0.91 1.53
CA PRO A 41 -0.70 -2.14 1.09
C PRO A 41 -1.55 -2.90 0.06
N SER A 42 -2.82 -2.52 -0.09
CA SER A 42 -3.77 -3.04 -1.07
C SER A 42 -3.25 -2.87 -2.51
N LEU A 43 -2.36 -1.91 -2.77
CA LEU A 43 -1.67 -1.73 -4.05
C LEU A 43 -0.39 -2.57 -4.20
N GLN A 44 0.16 -3.15 -3.13
CA GLN A 44 1.32 -4.07 -3.20
C GLN A 44 0.91 -5.54 -3.34
N ILE A 45 -0.27 -5.91 -2.85
CA ILE A 45 -0.72 -7.31 -2.86
C ILE A 45 -1.37 -7.69 -4.22
N ALA A 46 -1.81 -6.71 -5.01
CA ALA A 46 -2.41 -6.95 -6.33
C ALA A 46 -1.38 -7.21 -7.44
N GLU A 47 -0.11 -6.84 -7.25
CA GLU A 47 0.94 -7.02 -8.26
C GLU A 47 1.76 -8.30 -8.05
N ASN A 48 1.87 -8.80 -6.81
CA ASN A 48 2.60 -10.06 -6.51
C ASN A 48 1.80 -11.35 -6.76
N LYS A 49 0.62 -11.26 -7.38
CA LYS A 49 -0.26 -12.42 -7.70
C LYS A 49 -0.38 -12.75 -9.19
N LYS A 50 0.42 -12.13 -10.06
CA LYS A 50 0.46 -12.44 -11.50
C LYS A 50 1.75 -13.10 -11.98
N GLU A 51 2.64 -13.47 -11.08
CA GLU A 51 3.97 -14.03 -11.41
C GLU A 51 4.20 -15.47 -10.92
N GLN A 52 3.14 -16.20 -10.54
CA GLN A 52 3.25 -17.61 -10.12
C GLN A 52 2.54 -18.64 -11.02
N ASP A 53 2.03 -18.25 -12.20
CA ASP A 53 1.33 -19.17 -13.12
C ASP A 53 2.05 -19.39 -14.47
N LYS A 54 3.39 -19.31 -14.51
CA LYS A 54 4.16 -19.57 -15.75
C LYS A 54 5.25 -20.64 -15.71
N GLU A 55 5.40 -21.37 -14.61
CA GLU A 55 6.37 -22.50 -14.51
C GLU A 55 5.70 -23.85 -14.27
N LYS A 56 4.64 -24.15 -15.02
CA LYS A 56 4.11 -25.52 -15.17
C LYS A 56 3.71 -25.77 -16.62
N LYS A 57 4.71 -25.94 -17.49
CA LYS A 57 4.59 -26.66 -18.76
C LYS A 57 5.96 -26.70 -19.44
N GLN A 58 6.75 -27.71 -19.12
CA GLN A 58 7.72 -28.36 -20.01
C GLN A 58 8.61 -29.26 -19.15
N GLN A 59 8.19 -30.52 -18.99
CA GLN A 59 9.06 -31.68 -18.74
C GLN A 59 8.12 -32.87 -18.55
N GLU A 60 7.97 -33.65 -19.62
CA GLU A 60 7.76 -35.11 -19.63
C GLU A 60 7.30 -35.50 -21.03
N GLU A 61 8.24 -35.58 -21.96
CA GLU A 61 8.08 -36.43 -23.13
C GLU A 61 9.48 -36.90 -23.59
N GLN A 62 9.61 -38.22 -23.66
CA GLN A 62 10.58 -39.00 -24.43
C GLN A 62 11.92 -39.40 -23.76
N GLU A 63 11.88 -40.55 -23.08
CA GLU A 63 13.01 -41.50 -23.06
C GLU A 63 12.50 -42.90 -23.47
N GLN A 64 12.78 -43.30 -24.71
CA GLN A 64 12.92 -44.70 -25.13
C GLN A 64 13.89 -44.76 -26.32
N GLU A 65 15.02 -45.45 -26.18
CA GLU A 65 15.28 -46.70 -26.92
C GLU A 65 16.63 -47.34 -26.55
N GLN A 66 16.67 -48.67 -26.75
CA GLN A 66 17.56 -49.67 -26.16
C GLN A 66 18.65 -50.15 -27.12
N GLY A 67 19.62 -50.93 -26.58
CA GLY A 67 20.22 -52.09 -27.27
C GLY A 67 21.76 -52.05 -27.39
N LYS A 68 22.54 -52.82 -26.59
CA LYS A 68 22.99 -54.24 -26.77
C LYS A 68 23.87 -54.42 -28.04
N LYS A 69 24.98 -55.18 -28.12
CA LYS A 69 25.71 -56.14 -27.26
C LYS A 69 27.00 -56.59 -28.01
N GLN A 70 28.06 -56.87 -27.24
CA GLN A 70 29.00 -58.03 -27.28
C GLN A 70 29.93 -58.39 -28.47
N GLU A 71 31.21 -58.63 -28.11
CA GLU A 71 32.13 -59.77 -28.38
C GLU A 71 32.46 -60.16 -29.85
N LYS A 72 33.65 -60.63 -30.27
CA LYS A 72 34.95 -61.06 -29.68
C LYS A 72 35.98 -61.21 -30.84
N GLU A 73 37.27 -61.10 -30.52
CA GLU A 73 38.49 -61.86 -30.97
C GLU A 73 38.58 -62.39 -32.43
N SER A 74 39.71 -62.41 -33.17
CA SER A 74 41.14 -62.32 -32.86
C SER A 74 41.99 -62.08 -34.15
N GLU A 75 43.28 -61.77 -33.94
CA GLU A 75 44.46 -62.00 -34.80
C GLU A 75 44.71 -61.20 -36.10
N LYS A 76 45.42 -60.09 -35.93
CA LYS A 76 46.68 -59.76 -36.64
C LYS A 76 47.57 -59.01 -35.63
N GLU A 77 48.13 -59.74 -34.66
CA GLU A 77 49.01 -59.24 -33.59
C GLU A 77 50.44 -59.23 -34.12
N SER A 78 50.95 -58.11 -34.63
CA SER A 78 51.87 -57.27 -33.84
C SER A 78 52.09 -55.89 -34.47
N GLU A 79 51.56 -55.65 -35.67
CA GLU A 79 51.56 -54.32 -36.32
C GLU A 79 50.24 -53.57 -36.07
N LYS A 80 49.10 -54.27 -36.01
CA LYS A 80 47.82 -53.64 -35.67
C LYS A 80 47.74 -53.18 -34.22
N GLU A 81 48.52 -53.76 -33.32
CA GLU A 81 48.45 -53.45 -31.89
C GLU A 81 49.07 -52.08 -31.60
N GLN A 82 50.21 -51.76 -32.24
CA GLN A 82 50.83 -50.44 -32.15
C GLN A 82 49.99 -49.35 -32.84
N GLU A 83 49.40 -49.65 -34.00
CA GLU A 83 48.55 -48.69 -34.72
C GLU A 83 47.25 -48.42 -33.97
N LYS A 84 46.67 -49.44 -33.33
CA LYS A 84 45.45 -49.33 -32.51
C LYS A 84 45.70 -48.65 -31.17
N GLU A 85 46.89 -48.80 -30.58
CA GLU A 85 47.30 -48.01 -29.42
C GLU A 85 47.47 -46.53 -29.77
N GLN A 86 48.11 -46.20 -30.89
CA GLN A 86 48.23 -44.82 -31.37
C GLN A 86 46.86 -44.20 -31.68
N GLU A 87 45.96 -44.94 -32.33
CA GLU A 87 44.61 -44.48 -32.61
C GLU A 87 43.78 -44.29 -31.33
N GLN A 88 43.92 -45.19 -30.34
CA GLN A 88 43.28 -45.01 -29.03
C GLN A 88 43.84 -43.82 -28.26
N GLN A 89 45.15 -43.56 -28.35
CA GLN A 89 45.78 -42.38 -27.74
C GLN A 89 45.21 -41.10 -28.37
N LEU A 90 45.13 -41.04 -29.69
CA LEU A 90 44.59 -39.90 -30.43
C LEU A 90 43.10 -39.68 -30.12
N GLN A 91 42.31 -40.74 -30.05
CA GLN A 91 40.89 -40.64 -29.68
C GLN A 91 40.70 -40.19 -28.22
N LYS A 92 41.60 -40.59 -27.30
CA LYS A 92 41.59 -40.10 -25.91
C LYS A 92 41.92 -38.61 -25.85
N GLU A 93 42.91 -38.14 -26.60
CA GLU A 93 43.27 -36.72 -26.69
C GLU A 93 42.12 -35.89 -27.27
N GLN A 94 41.53 -36.30 -28.40
CA GLN A 94 40.37 -35.62 -28.99
C GLN A 94 39.16 -35.59 -28.04
N LYS A 95 38.93 -36.67 -27.28
CA LYS A 95 37.85 -36.72 -26.29
C LYS A 95 38.13 -35.78 -25.11
N GLN A 96 39.39 -35.64 -24.72
CA GLN A 96 39.81 -34.72 -23.66
C GLN A 96 39.70 -33.27 -24.11
N GLU A 97 40.13 -32.92 -25.32
CA GLU A 97 39.95 -31.59 -25.90
C GLU A 97 38.47 -31.22 -26.04
N LYS A 98 37.63 -32.15 -26.52
CA LYS A 98 36.19 -31.91 -26.63
C LYS A 98 35.54 -31.69 -25.27
N LYS A 99 36.00 -32.40 -24.23
CA LYS A 99 35.52 -32.20 -22.86
C LYS A 99 35.95 -30.84 -22.32
N GLN A 100 37.19 -30.43 -22.56
CA GLN A 100 37.72 -29.13 -22.16
C GLN A 100 36.96 -27.99 -22.85
N TYR A 101 36.63 -28.14 -24.14
CA TYR A 101 35.84 -27.14 -24.89
C TYR A 101 34.42 -26.98 -24.33
N GLN A 102 33.75 -28.09 -23.99
CA GLN A 102 32.42 -28.07 -23.36
C GLN A 102 32.42 -27.48 -21.95
N GLU A 103 33.49 -27.67 -21.18
CA GLU A 103 33.63 -27.05 -19.86
C GLU A 103 33.81 -25.53 -19.99
N LEU A 104 34.60 -25.07 -20.98
CA LEU A 104 34.81 -23.65 -21.26
C LEU A 104 33.51 -22.95 -21.69
N GLU A 105 32.72 -23.59 -22.56
CA GLU A 105 31.43 -23.06 -23.04
C GLU A 105 30.42 -22.91 -21.89
N LYS A 106 30.34 -23.91 -20.99
CA LYS A 106 29.50 -23.84 -19.78
C LYS A 106 29.94 -22.75 -18.81
N GLU A 107 31.23 -22.45 -18.74
CA GLU A 107 31.75 -21.39 -17.88
C GLU A 107 31.41 -20.00 -18.45
N GLN A 108 31.52 -19.82 -19.77
CA GLN A 108 31.11 -18.60 -20.45
C GLN A 108 29.60 -18.34 -20.34
N GLU A 109 28.76 -19.37 -20.51
CA GLU A 109 27.31 -19.25 -20.31
C GLU A 109 26.97 -18.82 -18.88
N LYS A 110 27.65 -19.39 -17.87
CA LYS A 110 27.46 -19.00 -16.46
C LYS A 110 27.86 -17.55 -16.19
N GLU A 111 28.92 -17.06 -16.81
CA GLU A 111 29.31 -15.65 -16.69
C GLU A 111 28.29 -14.72 -17.35
N GLN A 112 27.81 -15.06 -18.55
CA GLN A 112 26.77 -14.28 -19.23
C GLN A 112 25.47 -14.22 -18.44
N VAL A 113 25.03 -15.34 -17.84
CA VAL A 113 23.84 -15.37 -16.98
C VAL A 113 24.03 -14.49 -15.75
N LYS A 114 25.19 -14.55 -15.09
CA LYS A 114 25.49 -13.69 -13.93
C LYS A 114 25.50 -12.21 -14.29
N GLU A 115 26.01 -11.85 -15.47
CA GLU A 115 26.05 -10.47 -15.95
C GLU A 115 24.62 -9.96 -16.25
N GLN A 116 23.80 -10.78 -16.91
CA GLN A 116 22.38 -10.47 -17.16
C GLN A 116 21.57 -10.32 -15.86
N GLU A 117 21.78 -11.19 -14.87
CA GLU A 117 21.13 -11.08 -13.56
C GLU A 117 21.51 -9.77 -12.84
N LYS A 118 22.77 -9.36 -12.96
CA LYS A 118 23.28 -8.13 -12.35
C LYS A 118 22.74 -6.87 -13.04
N GLU A 119 22.57 -6.91 -14.36
CA GLU A 119 21.92 -5.83 -15.12
C GLU A 119 20.43 -5.72 -14.77
N GLN A 120 19.72 -6.84 -14.68
CA GLN A 120 18.31 -6.87 -14.27
C GLN A 120 18.12 -6.32 -12.85
N GLN A 121 18.99 -6.67 -11.90
CA GLN A 121 18.95 -6.11 -10.54
C GLN A 121 19.17 -4.59 -10.54
N ASN A 122 20.15 -4.09 -11.32
CA ASN A 122 20.41 -2.65 -11.43
C ASN A 122 19.25 -1.89 -12.09
N GLU A 123 18.56 -2.48 -13.07
CA GLU A 123 17.36 -1.89 -13.67
C GLU A 123 16.19 -1.86 -12.69
N GLN A 124 15.97 -2.94 -11.94
CA GLN A 124 14.96 -3.00 -10.89
C GLN A 124 15.21 -1.98 -9.77
N GLU A 125 16.46 -1.74 -9.37
CA GLU A 125 16.82 -0.69 -8.40
C GLU A 125 16.55 0.72 -8.96
N LYS A 126 16.92 0.97 -10.22
CA LYS A 126 16.64 2.26 -10.89
C LYS A 126 15.15 2.52 -11.06
N GLU A 127 14.34 1.50 -11.29
CA GLU A 127 12.88 1.62 -11.33
C GLU A 127 12.28 1.84 -9.94
N LYS A 128 12.77 1.17 -8.89
CA LYS A 128 12.37 1.43 -7.50
C LYS A 128 12.60 2.88 -7.10
N ASP A 129 13.75 3.47 -7.45
CA ASP A 129 14.06 4.87 -7.14
C ASP A 129 13.19 5.88 -7.90
N LYS A 130 12.78 5.56 -9.14
CA LYS A 130 11.81 6.38 -9.90
C LYS A 130 10.41 6.28 -9.29
N ASN A 131 10.02 5.10 -8.81
CA ASN A 131 8.69 4.86 -8.23
C ASN A 131 8.54 5.48 -6.83
N ILE A 132 9.62 5.55 -6.04
CA ILE A 132 9.66 6.25 -4.74
C ILE A 132 9.40 7.76 -4.90
N LYS A 133 9.83 8.36 -6.02
CA LYS A 133 9.64 9.80 -6.29
C LYS A 133 8.21 10.18 -6.70
N ASN A 134 7.36 9.22 -7.09
CA ASN A 134 6.02 9.50 -7.61
C ASN A 134 4.88 9.32 -6.57
N LYS A 135 5.19 9.02 -5.31
CA LYS A 135 4.20 9.02 -4.22
C LYS A 135 3.83 10.45 -3.86
N GLN A 136 2.60 10.89 -4.20
CA GLN A 136 2.04 12.14 -3.68
C GLN A 136 2.13 12.13 -2.15
N LYS A 137 2.92 13.04 -1.58
CA LYS A 137 3.06 13.17 -0.13
C LYS A 137 1.71 13.58 0.46
N PRO A 138 1.28 13.02 1.60
CA PRO A 138 0.04 13.38 2.26
C PRO A 138 -0.05 14.90 2.48
N LYS A 139 -1.22 15.46 2.21
CA LYS A 139 -1.51 16.89 2.28
C LYS A 139 -2.63 17.09 3.30
N GLN A 140 -2.29 17.67 4.45
CA GLN A 140 -3.29 18.08 5.43
C GLN A 140 -3.91 19.40 4.97
N THR A 141 -5.24 19.45 4.91
CA THR A 141 -6.03 20.61 4.47
C THR A 141 -6.94 21.09 5.60
N ILE A 142 -7.56 22.26 5.45
CA ILE A 142 -8.60 22.73 6.39
C ILE A 142 -9.76 21.72 6.48
N ALA A 143 -10.08 21.06 5.37
CA ALA A 143 -11.12 20.03 5.35
C ALA A 143 -10.81 18.84 6.27
N SER A 144 -9.54 18.59 6.63
CA SER A 144 -9.16 17.55 7.58
C SER A 144 -9.69 17.85 8.99
N ASP A 145 -9.82 19.12 9.38
CA ASP A 145 -10.41 19.51 10.66
C ASP A 145 -11.92 19.23 10.68
N ILE A 146 -12.62 19.44 9.56
CA ILE A 146 -14.05 19.10 9.42
C ILE A 146 -14.29 17.60 9.57
N TRP A 147 -13.38 16.78 9.02
CA TRP A 147 -13.44 15.33 9.20
C TRP A 147 -13.34 14.96 10.67
N ALA A 148 -12.28 15.44 11.35
CA ALA A 148 -12.07 15.16 12.78
C ALA A 148 -13.27 15.61 13.62
N PHE A 149 -13.84 16.77 13.31
CA PHE A 149 -15.04 17.25 13.97
C PHE A 149 -16.25 16.34 13.71
N GLY A 150 -16.42 15.82 12.50
CA GLY A 150 -17.45 14.84 12.16
C GLY A 150 -17.32 13.53 12.96
N ILE A 151 -16.10 13.04 13.17
CA ILE A 151 -15.83 11.89 14.04
C ILE A 151 -16.28 12.18 15.48
N ILE A 152 -15.90 13.35 16.02
CA ILE A 152 -16.26 13.75 17.39
C ILE A 152 -17.78 13.85 17.55
N ILE A 153 -18.48 14.49 16.61
CA ILE A 153 -19.95 14.60 16.66
C ILE A 153 -20.59 13.21 16.59
N TYR A 154 -20.08 12.31 15.74
CA TYR A 154 -20.56 10.93 15.69
C TYR A 154 -20.37 10.23 17.04
N GLU A 155 -19.18 10.29 17.64
CA GLU A 155 -18.87 9.66 18.92
C GLU A 155 -19.74 10.20 20.06
N LEU A 156 -20.04 11.51 20.06
CA LEU A 156 -20.95 12.12 21.04
C LEU A 156 -22.39 11.59 20.92
N LEU A 157 -22.80 11.14 19.73
CA LEU A 157 -24.15 10.66 19.45
C LEU A 157 -24.30 9.16 19.65
N GLU A 158 -23.31 8.36 19.24
CA GLU A 158 -23.42 6.89 19.21
C GLU A 158 -22.51 6.21 20.23
N HIS A 159 -21.65 6.95 20.94
CA HIS A 159 -20.71 6.45 21.96
C HIS A 159 -19.67 5.44 21.46
N HIS A 160 -19.51 5.32 20.13
CA HIS A 160 -18.46 4.54 19.51
C HIS A 160 -17.95 5.26 18.24
N HIS A 161 -16.75 4.89 17.79
CA HIS A 161 -16.15 5.48 16.59
C HIS A 161 -16.90 5.03 15.32
N PRO A 162 -17.11 5.90 14.31
CA PRO A 162 -17.91 5.59 13.12
C PRO A 162 -17.39 4.44 12.26
N PHE A 163 -16.10 4.12 12.33
CA PHE A 163 -15.47 3.04 11.55
C PHE A 163 -15.22 1.76 12.38
N ILE A 164 -15.79 1.69 13.58
CA ILE A 164 -15.62 0.58 14.53
C ILE A 164 -17.00 0.08 14.92
N GLN A 165 -17.15 -1.24 15.01
CA GLN A 165 -18.43 -1.84 15.39
C GLN A 165 -18.76 -1.47 16.84
N ALA A 166 -20.04 -1.39 17.18
CA ALA A 166 -20.46 -0.93 18.51
C ALA A 166 -20.03 -1.89 19.64
N ASP A 167 -19.79 -3.15 19.32
CA ASP A 167 -19.30 -4.21 20.23
C ASP A 167 -17.78 -4.37 20.22
N GLU A 168 -17.06 -3.66 19.36
CA GLU A 168 -15.60 -3.67 19.29
C GLU A 168 -14.99 -2.51 20.09
N ASN A 169 -13.91 -2.79 20.83
CA ASN A 169 -13.12 -1.73 21.46
C ASN A 169 -12.02 -1.25 20.50
N ILE A 170 -11.94 0.06 20.29
CA ILE A 170 -10.90 0.68 19.45
C ILE A 170 -9.48 0.35 19.91
N HIS A 171 -9.27 0.15 21.21
CA HIS A 171 -7.96 -0.14 21.78
C HIS A 171 -7.48 -1.57 21.51
N ASP A 172 -8.39 -2.48 21.13
CA ASP A 172 -8.07 -3.86 20.79
C ASP A 172 -7.67 -3.99 19.30
N LEU A 173 -7.95 -2.97 18.48
CA LEU A 173 -7.63 -2.96 17.06
C LEU A 173 -6.22 -2.43 16.81
N LEU A 174 -5.52 -3.06 15.86
CA LEU A 174 -4.27 -2.52 15.36
C LEU A 174 -4.52 -1.19 14.66
N THR A 175 -3.65 -0.21 14.90
CA THR A 175 -3.72 1.12 14.26
C THR A 175 -3.91 1.04 12.75
N PHE A 176 -3.18 0.15 12.08
CA PHE A 176 -3.28 -0.06 10.63
C PHE A 176 -4.70 -0.49 10.21
N GLU A 177 -5.39 -1.30 11.02
CA GLU A 177 -6.75 -1.72 10.73
C GLU A 177 -7.75 -0.56 10.81
N ILE A 178 -7.63 0.29 11.84
CA ILE A 178 -8.47 1.49 11.99
C ILE A 178 -8.29 2.40 10.77
N LEU A 179 -7.04 2.65 10.37
CA LEU A 179 -6.71 3.47 9.20
C LEU A 179 -7.26 2.87 7.90
N ARG A 180 -7.11 1.55 7.73
CA ARG A 180 -7.67 0.83 6.58
C ARG A 180 -9.19 1.00 6.52
N ARG A 181 -9.90 0.85 7.64
CA ARG A 181 -11.35 1.05 7.71
C ARG A 181 -11.74 2.51 7.41
N ILE A 182 -10.98 3.49 7.91
CA ILE A 182 -11.15 4.92 7.59
C ILE A 182 -10.99 5.18 6.09
N VAL A 183 -10.11 4.48 5.38
CA VAL A 183 -9.91 4.70 3.94
C VAL A 183 -10.91 3.90 3.09
N GLU A 184 -11.16 2.65 3.44
CA GLU A 184 -11.87 1.69 2.57
C GLU A 184 -13.37 1.55 2.89
N LYS A 185 -13.81 1.82 4.12
CA LYS A 185 -15.20 1.59 4.55
C LYS A 185 -15.98 2.89 4.67
N GLU A 186 -17.31 2.77 4.54
CA GLU A 186 -18.26 3.82 4.92
C GLU A 186 -18.47 3.85 6.44
N PRO A 187 -18.81 5.02 7.03
CA PRO A 187 -19.14 5.11 8.43
C PRO A 187 -20.42 4.31 8.76
N ASN A 188 -20.47 3.76 9.96
CA ASN A 188 -21.64 3.09 10.49
C ASN A 188 -22.85 4.04 10.49
N LYS A 189 -24.05 3.46 10.30
CA LYS A 189 -25.28 4.25 10.25
C LYS A 189 -25.63 4.72 11.66
N LEU A 190 -26.02 6.00 11.78
CA LEU A 190 -26.59 6.53 13.01
C LEU A 190 -27.86 5.77 13.41
N SER A 191 -28.12 5.73 14.72
CA SER A 191 -29.33 5.15 15.28
C SER A 191 -30.60 5.73 14.62
N PRO A 192 -31.67 4.93 14.43
CA PRO A 192 -32.89 5.37 13.74
C PRO A 192 -33.55 6.60 14.35
N ASN A 193 -33.37 6.83 15.65
CA ASN A 193 -33.90 7.95 16.43
C ASN A 193 -33.25 9.32 16.14
N ARG A 194 -32.19 9.38 15.33
CA ARG A 194 -31.55 10.65 14.93
C ARG A 194 -32.32 11.30 13.79
N SER A 195 -32.32 12.63 13.72
CA SER A 195 -33.00 13.36 12.63
C SER A 195 -32.31 13.14 11.29
N ASP A 196 -33.08 13.20 10.20
CA ASP A 196 -32.53 13.06 8.84
C ASP A 196 -31.60 14.23 8.48
N SER A 197 -31.87 15.42 9.01
CA SER A 197 -30.99 16.57 8.86
C SER A 197 -29.61 16.33 9.48
N LEU A 198 -29.55 15.80 10.71
CA LEU A 198 -28.29 15.45 11.37
C LEU A 198 -27.55 14.33 10.63
N ARG A 199 -28.28 13.31 10.16
CA ARG A 199 -27.71 12.25 9.31
C ARG A 199 -27.10 12.82 8.02
N ALA A 200 -27.79 13.74 7.37
CA ALA A 200 -27.32 14.37 6.13
C ALA A 200 -26.07 15.24 6.38
N LEU A 201 -26.06 16.02 7.46
CA LEU A 201 -24.91 16.83 7.85
C LEU A 201 -23.68 15.97 8.13
N LEU A 202 -23.79 14.94 8.97
CA LEU A 202 -22.67 14.03 9.28
C LEU A 202 -22.16 13.31 8.03
N LYS A 203 -23.05 12.90 7.14
CA LYS A 203 -22.66 12.30 5.86
C LYS A 203 -21.81 13.24 5.00
N ARG A 204 -22.08 14.56 5.05
CA ARG A 204 -21.30 15.57 4.33
C ARG A 204 -19.96 15.89 5.01
N MET A 205 -19.88 15.80 6.34
CA MET A 205 -18.63 15.97 7.10
C MET A 205 -17.67 14.79 6.89
N LEU A 206 -18.20 13.56 6.77
CA LEU A 206 -17.43 12.32 6.63
C LEU A 206 -17.24 11.90 5.16
N VAL A 207 -17.25 12.85 4.22
CA VAL A 207 -16.89 12.60 2.82
C VAL A 207 -15.37 12.37 2.71
N LYS A 208 -14.97 11.30 2.03
CA LYS A 208 -13.54 10.93 1.90
C LYS A 208 -12.73 11.93 1.08
N ASP A 209 -13.32 12.45 0.00
CA ASP A 209 -12.70 13.45 -0.87
C ASP A 209 -12.76 14.83 -0.18
N PRO A 210 -11.62 15.41 0.26
CA PRO A 210 -11.60 16.67 0.98
C PRO A 210 -12.13 17.84 0.15
N SER A 211 -12.06 17.78 -1.19
CA SER A 211 -12.56 18.84 -2.08
C SER A 211 -14.09 18.88 -2.18
N LYS A 212 -14.77 17.79 -1.79
CA LYS A 212 -16.22 17.65 -1.78
C LYS A 212 -16.81 17.64 -0.38
N ARG A 213 -15.94 17.65 0.64
CA ARG A 213 -16.32 17.68 2.05
C ARG A 213 -16.86 19.07 2.37
N ILE A 214 -17.94 19.12 3.15
CA ILE A 214 -18.56 20.38 3.55
C ILE A 214 -17.56 21.26 4.30
N SER A 215 -17.59 22.57 4.04
CA SER A 215 -16.77 23.57 4.72
C SER A 215 -17.40 24.04 6.05
N ALA A 216 -16.60 24.69 6.90
CA ALA A 216 -17.12 25.28 8.13
C ALA A 216 -18.20 26.34 7.84
N GLU A 217 -18.01 27.13 6.80
CA GLU A 217 -18.92 28.18 6.34
C GLU A 217 -20.27 27.57 5.92
N GLU A 218 -20.25 26.48 5.16
CA GLU A 218 -21.48 25.77 4.78
C GLU A 218 -22.18 25.10 5.96
N ILE A 219 -21.44 24.63 6.97
CA ILE A 219 -22.03 24.11 8.22
C ILE A 219 -22.74 25.23 8.99
N LEU A 220 -22.16 26.43 9.06
CA LEU A 220 -22.79 27.58 9.73
C LEU A 220 -24.07 28.03 9.05
N GLU A 221 -24.18 27.82 7.74
CA GLU A 221 -25.39 28.10 6.95
C GLU A 221 -26.44 26.97 7.02
N TRP A 222 -26.14 25.87 7.69
CA TRP A 222 -27.08 24.75 7.84
C TRP A 222 -28.32 25.19 8.63
N PRO A 223 -29.57 24.90 8.17
CA PRO A 223 -30.78 25.55 8.70
C PRO A 223 -30.93 25.51 10.21
N GLU A 224 -30.73 24.35 10.83
CA GLU A 224 -30.86 24.17 12.28
C GLU A 224 -29.73 24.85 13.06
N ILE A 225 -28.51 24.86 12.51
CA ILE A 225 -27.35 25.50 13.14
C ILE A 225 -27.49 27.02 13.06
N LYS A 226 -27.81 27.53 11.88
CA LYS A 226 -28.07 28.95 11.63
C LYS A 226 -29.19 29.48 12.52
N ALA A 227 -30.27 28.72 12.68
CA ALA A 227 -31.39 29.09 13.55
C ALA A 227 -30.98 29.16 15.04
N ILE A 228 -30.02 28.34 15.50
CA ILE A 228 -29.50 28.40 16.88
C ILE A 228 -28.59 29.62 17.06
N ILE A 229 -27.70 29.89 16.10
CA ILE A 229 -26.76 31.00 16.16
C ILE A 229 -27.47 32.36 16.07
N MET A 230 -28.54 32.45 15.29
CA MET A 230 -29.32 33.69 15.11
C MET A 230 -30.24 34.02 16.28
N LYS A 231 -30.44 33.12 17.25
CA LYS A 231 -31.16 33.46 18.48
C LYS A 231 -30.27 34.36 19.33
N PRO A 232 -30.66 35.62 19.58
CA PRO A 232 -29.90 36.48 20.49
C PRO A 232 -29.84 35.80 21.86
N ASP A 233 -28.68 35.86 22.54
CA ASP A 233 -28.55 35.50 23.94
C ASP A 233 -29.54 36.36 24.76
N GLU A 234 -30.71 35.82 25.13
CA GLU A 234 -31.68 36.52 25.99
C GLU A 234 -31.14 36.77 27.41
N GLU A 235 -29.96 36.24 27.76
CA GLU A 235 -29.32 36.38 29.07
C GLU A 235 -28.59 37.72 29.31
N GLN A 236 -28.56 38.67 28.36
CA GLN A 236 -27.87 39.97 28.56
C GLN A 236 -28.76 41.16 28.96
N LYS A 237 -30.03 40.92 29.34
CA LYS A 237 -30.98 42.00 29.67
C LYS A 237 -31.37 42.14 31.15
N GLN A 238 -30.79 41.40 32.09
CA GLN A 238 -31.24 41.44 33.50
C GLN A 238 -30.31 42.11 34.53
N ASP A 239 -29.14 42.62 34.16
CA ASP A 239 -28.20 43.25 35.13
C ASP A 239 -28.02 44.77 34.95
N LYS A 240 -29.06 45.54 34.56
CA LYS A 240 -28.94 47.01 34.43
C LYS A 240 -29.97 47.88 35.14
N ASP A 241 -30.94 47.30 35.84
CA ASP A 241 -32.00 48.08 36.50
C ASP A 241 -32.11 47.77 38.01
N GLU A 242 -31.00 47.83 38.76
CA GLU A 242 -31.03 47.99 40.23
C GLU A 242 -29.89 48.91 40.68
N ASP A 243 -29.97 50.19 40.31
CA ASP A 243 -29.31 51.31 40.99
C ASP A 243 -30.19 52.56 40.79
N ILE A 244 -31.31 52.61 41.53
CA ILE A 244 -32.05 53.85 41.84
C ILE A 244 -32.39 53.82 43.33
#